data_AF-A0A1I0NFY4-F1
#
_entry.id   AF-A0A1I0NFY4-F1
#
_cell.length_a   1.000
_cell.length_b   1.000
_cell.length_c   1.000
_cell.angle_alpha   90.00
_cell.angle_beta   90.00
_cell.angle_gamma   90.00
#
_symmetry.space_group_name_H-M   'P 1'
#
loop_
_entity.id
_entity.type
_entity.pdbx_description
1 polymer ?
#
loop_
_entity_poly.entity_id
_entity_poly.type
_entity_poly.pdbx_seq_one_letter_code
_entity_poly.pdbx_strand_id
1 'polypeptide(L)'
;MNKVLTLPLTLCLVAALAACGTPPAKDFGGQWRPVNKYDEKVVEIPLAVPYTYYAAPMDGTLKNMLTRWTSDNGMKLDYKLRSDFTLTKAASGIHTTEVRDAASQLSAIYAPQGVSVLVDGPSLVVEETSAIVPHAGSAPSAPQAEAQTRTTIGSVAATPNAH
;
A
#
# COMPACT_ATOMS: atom_id res chain seq x y z
N MET A 1 43.14 42.48 -59.61
CA MET A 1 42.44 41.46 -58.81
C MET A 1 42.99 41.54 -57.39
N ASN A 2 42.26 41.95 -56.35
CA ASN A 2 41.71 41.02 -55.34
C ASN A 2 40.73 41.72 -54.35
N LYS A 3 40.29 42.96 -54.63
CA LYS A 3 39.49 43.76 -53.67
C LYS A 3 37.99 43.42 -53.61
N VAL A 4 37.47 42.63 -54.56
CA VAL A 4 36.03 42.32 -54.67
C VAL A 4 35.64 41.10 -53.82
N LEU A 5 36.60 40.22 -53.50
CA LEU A 5 36.36 39.00 -52.70
C LEU A 5 36.51 39.23 -51.18
N THR A 6 37.20 40.29 -50.77
CA THR A 6 37.47 40.60 -49.36
C THR A 6 36.25 41.15 -48.62
N LEU A 7 35.33 41.82 -49.32
CA LEU A 7 34.13 42.43 -48.75
C LEU A 7 33.05 41.41 -48.32
N PRO A 8 32.67 40.40 -49.13
CA PRO A 8 31.69 39.40 -48.69
C PRO A 8 32.25 38.48 -47.59
N LEU A 9 33.56 38.20 -47.61
CA LEU A 9 34.22 37.36 -46.60
C LEU A 9 34.29 38.05 -45.24
N THR A 10 34.58 39.35 -45.20
CA THR A 10 34.56 40.12 -43.95
C THR A 10 33.14 40.25 -43.39
N LEU A 11 32.12 40.43 -44.24
CA LEU A 11 30.74 40.50 -43.80
C LEU A 11 30.23 39.18 -43.21
N CYS A 12 30.55 38.04 -43.84
CA CYS A 12 30.21 36.71 -43.31
C CYS A 12 30.90 36.42 -41.97
N LEU A 13 32.17 36.82 -41.83
CA LEU A 13 32.92 36.61 -40.59
C LEU A 13 32.31 37.42 -39.42
N VAL A 14 31.90 38.67 -39.68
CA VAL A 14 31.26 39.53 -38.67
C VAL A 14 29.87 38.99 -38.28
N ALA A 15 29.09 38.45 -39.24
CA ALA A 15 27.79 37.86 -38.95
C ALA A 15 27.89 36.55 -38.15
N ALA A 16 28.89 35.71 -38.42
CA ALA A 16 29.13 34.47 -37.68
C ALA A 16 29.56 34.74 -36.22
N LEU A 17 30.28 35.83 -35.96
CA LEU A 17 30.68 36.24 -34.60
C LEU A 17 29.51 36.78 -33.77
N ALA A 18 28.49 37.37 -34.40
CA ALA A 18 27.31 37.90 -33.71
C ALA A 18 26.28 36.81 -33.32
N ALA A 19 26.37 35.61 -33.91
CA ALA A 19 25.46 34.49 -33.64
C ALA A 19 25.81 33.69 -32.36
N CYS A 20 26.91 34.02 -31.68
CA CYS A 20 27.38 33.34 -30.47
C CYS A 20 27.05 34.09 -29.16
N GLY A 21 26.06 34.99 -29.18
CA GLY A 21 25.62 35.71 -27.99
C GLY A 21 24.63 34.88 -27.16
N THR A 22 25.03 34.42 -25.97
CA THR A 22 24.10 33.82 -25.00
C THR A 22 23.06 34.86 -24.58
N PRO A 23 21.75 34.57 -24.66
CA PRO A 23 20.73 35.51 -24.19
C PRO A 23 20.94 35.78 -22.69
N PRO A 24 20.77 37.04 -22.24
CA PRO A 24 20.93 37.37 -20.84
C PRO A 24 19.98 36.54 -19.97
N ALA A 25 20.44 36.14 -18.78
CA ALA A 25 19.62 35.42 -17.83
C ALA A 25 18.37 36.23 -17.47
N LYS A 26 17.27 35.53 -17.21
CA LYS A 26 16.03 36.14 -16.71
C LYS A 26 16.33 36.79 -15.36
N ASP A 27 16.24 38.13 -15.30
CA ASP A 27 16.42 38.83 -14.05
C ASP A 27 15.16 38.73 -13.18
N PHE A 28 15.36 38.52 -11.88
CA PHE A 28 14.28 38.50 -10.89
C PHE A 28 14.26 39.86 -10.18
N GLY A 29 13.53 40.80 -10.77
CA GLY A 29 13.34 42.14 -10.21
C GLY A 29 12.04 42.28 -9.42
N GLY A 30 12.05 43.18 -8.43
CA GLY A 30 10.90 43.50 -7.58
C GLY A 30 11.34 44.08 -6.24
N GLN A 31 10.40 44.54 -5.42
CA GLN A 31 10.70 44.86 -4.02
C GLN A 31 10.96 43.55 -3.28
N TRP A 32 12.20 43.35 -2.82
CA TRP A 32 12.56 42.21 -1.99
C TRP A 32 11.68 42.18 -0.74
N ARG A 33 10.84 41.15 -0.61
CA ARG A 33 10.04 40.96 0.61
C ARG A 33 10.95 40.39 1.70
N PRO A 34 10.91 40.94 2.94
CA PRO A 34 11.61 40.34 4.07
C PRO A 34 11.14 38.90 4.30
N VAL A 35 12.06 37.94 4.27
CA VAL A 35 11.77 36.52 4.45
C VAL A 35 11.63 36.15 5.93
N ASN A 36 12.51 36.67 6.76
CA ASN A 36 12.51 36.42 8.20
C ASN A 36 11.61 37.45 8.89
N LYS A 37 10.34 37.08 9.09
CA LYS A 37 9.36 37.89 9.84
C LYS A 37 8.71 37.02 10.91
N TYR A 38 8.37 37.64 12.03
CA TYR A 38 7.54 36.98 13.04
C TYR A 38 6.08 36.97 12.59
N ASP A 39 5.35 35.92 12.96
CA ASP A 39 3.92 35.83 12.72
C ASP A 39 3.14 36.74 13.69
N GLU A 40 2.02 37.28 13.21
CA GLU A 40 1.14 38.15 14.00
C GLU A 40 0.35 37.40 15.09
N LYS A 41 0.20 36.09 14.91
CA LYS A 41 -0.59 35.23 15.80
C LYS A 41 0.34 34.29 16.57
N VAL A 42 0.07 34.17 17.86
CA VAL A 42 0.64 33.10 18.68
C VAL A 42 0.02 31.78 18.22
N VAL A 43 0.87 30.83 17.84
CA VAL A 43 0.47 29.46 17.51
C VAL A 43 0.89 28.57 18.68
N GLU A 44 -0.07 27.85 19.24
CA GLU A 44 0.21 26.83 20.24
C GLU A 44 1.01 25.68 19.60
N ILE A 45 2.17 25.37 20.19
CA ILE A 45 2.98 24.22 19.81
C ILE A 45 2.91 23.23 20.98
N PRO A 46 2.19 22.09 20.84
CA PRO A 46 2.07 21.13 21.92
C PRO A 46 3.43 20.55 22.30
N LEU A 47 3.71 20.50 23.61
CA LEU A 47 4.98 19.97 24.13
C LEU A 47 5.08 18.44 24.01
N ALA A 48 3.95 17.75 24.17
CA ALA A 48 3.84 16.31 24.07
C ALA A 48 2.80 15.98 23.00
N VAL A 49 3.28 15.61 21.81
CA VAL A 49 2.42 15.08 20.75
C VAL A 49 2.29 13.58 20.97
N PRO A 50 1.07 13.04 21.12
CA PRO A 50 0.89 11.61 21.26
C PRO A 50 1.36 10.92 19.98
N TYR A 51 1.96 9.74 20.13
CA TYR A 51 2.33 8.92 18.99
C TYR A 51 1.06 8.48 18.24
N THR A 52 1.09 8.59 16.91
CA THR A 52 0.02 8.08 16.04
C THR A 52 0.48 6.77 15.41
N TYR A 53 -0.29 5.72 15.57
CA TYR A 53 -0.13 4.45 14.88
C TYR A 53 -0.73 4.58 13.47
N TYR A 54 0.13 4.48 12.46
CA TYR A 54 -0.23 4.52 11.04
C TYR A 54 0.79 3.77 10.19
N ALA A 55 0.38 3.35 8.99
CA ALA A 55 1.26 2.74 8.00
C ALA A 55 1.99 3.82 7.17
N ALA A 56 3.31 3.83 7.19
CA ALA A 56 4.14 4.74 6.39
C ALA A 56 4.56 4.06 5.07
N PRO A 57 4.70 4.83 3.97
CA PRO A 57 5.17 4.27 2.69
C PRO A 57 6.53 3.55 2.78
N MET A 58 7.38 3.97 3.73
CA MET A 58 8.70 3.39 3.96
C MET A 58 8.67 2.02 4.66
N ASP A 59 7.55 1.63 5.27
CA ASP A 59 7.46 0.40 6.05
C ASP A 59 7.51 -0.83 5.12
N GLY A 60 6.82 -0.79 3.98
CA GLY A 60 6.78 -1.87 2.98
C GLY A 60 6.01 -3.13 3.40
N THR A 61 6.22 -3.62 4.62
CA THR A 61 5.62 -4.84 5.17
C THR A 61 5.05 -4.65 6.57
N LEU A 62 4.20 -5.58 7.00
CA LEU A 62 3.59 -5.62 8.33
C LEU A 62 4.66 -5.70 9.43
N LYS A 63 5.64 -6.60 9.30
CA LYS A 63 6.70 -6.72 10.31
C LYS A 63 7.49 -5.43 10.46
N ASN A 64 7.86 -4.77 9.36
CA ASN A 64 8.63 -3.53 9.39
C ASN A 64 7.83 -2.40 10.06
N MET A 65 6.56 -2.24 9.68
CA MET A 65 5.67 -1.26 10.30
C MET A 65 5.55 -1.48 11.82
N LEU A 66 5.28 -2.72 12.24
CA LEU A 66 5.14 -3.05 13.65
C LEU A 66 6.47 -2.93 14.42
N THR A 67 7.60 -3.21 13.76
CA THR A 67 8.94 -2.97 14.33
C THR A 67 9.15 -1.48 14.59
N ARG A 68 8.76 -0.62 13.64
CA ARG A 68 8.82 0.83 13.85
C ARG A 68 7.90 1.27 14.98
N TRP A 69 6.62 0.86 14.97
CA TRP A 69 5.67 1.23 16.02
C TRP A 69 6.17 0.87 17.42
N THR A 70 6.72 -0.33 17.57
CA THR A 70 7.24 -0.81 18.84
C THR A 70 8.53 -0.08 19.23
N SER A 71 9.44 0.18 18.29
CA SER A 71 10.66 0.98 18.51
C SER A 71 10.34 2.41 18.94
N ASP A 72 9.39 3.07 18.27
CA ASP A 72 9.04 4.48 18.50
C ASP A 72 8.39 4.69 19.89
N ASN A 73 7.75 3.66 20.45
CA ASN A 73 7.03 3.72 21.73
C ASN A 73 7.66 2.88 22.85
N GLY A 74 8.84 2.29 22.62
CA GLY A 74 9.54 1.46 23.59
C GLY A 74 8.85 0.12 23.93
N MET A 75 7.98 -0.36 23.06
CA MET A 75 7.36 -1.70 23.17
C MET A 75 8.28 -2.77 22.57
N LYS A 76 7.95 -4.05 22.82
CA LYS A 76 8.60 -5.19 22.17
C LYS A 76 7.70 -5.77 21.07
N LEU A 77 8.29 -6.28 20.00
CA LEU A 77 7.57 -7.02 18.96
C LEU A 77 7.87 -8.52 19.09
N ASP A 78 6.83 -9.32 19.29
CA ASP A 78 6.87 -10.79 19.21
C ASP A 78 6.18 -11.24 17.92
N TYR A 79 6.97 -11.36 16.86
CA TYR A 79 6.47 -11.73 15.53
C TYR A 79 6.62 -13.24 15.29
N LYS A 80 5.55 -14.00 15.52
CA LYS A 80 5.56 -15.47 15.48
C LYS A 80 5.21 -16.09 14.12
N LEU A 81 4.87 -15.26 13.12
CA LEU A 81 4.54 -15.75 11.78
C LEU A 81 5.79 -16.26 11.06
N ARG A 82 5.61 -17.24 10.17
CA ARG A 82 6.70 -17.80 9.35
C ARG A 82 7.06 -16.92 8.16
N SER A 83 6.10 -16.14 7.67
CA SER A 83 6.22 -15.25 6.52
C SER A 83 5.77 -13.86 6.91
N ASP A 84 6.29 -12.86 6.19
CA ASP A 84 5.84 -11.47 6.32
C ASP A 84 4.80 -11.14 5.25
N PHE A 85 4.02 -10.10 5.49
CA PHE A 85 2.91 -9.67 4.64
C PHE A 85 3.10 -8.23 4.21
N THR A 86 2.73 -7.92 2.96
CA THR A 86 2.76 -6.55 2.46
C THR A 86 1.66 -5.70 3.08
N LEU A 87 1.87 -4.39 3.12
CA LEU A 87 0.85 -3.44 3.60
C LEU A 87 -0.24 -3.22 2.55
N THR A 88 -1.49 -3.42 2.95
CA THR A 88 -2.64 -3.21 2.06
C THR A 88 -3.11 -1.75 2.12
N LYS A 89 -3.91 -1.35 1.13
CA LYS A 89 -4.60 -0.04 1.16
C LYS A 89 -5.48 0.11 2.40
N ALA A 90 -6.08 -0.97 2.90
CA ALA A 90 -6.87 -0.93 4.13
C ALA A 90 -5.99 -0.59 5.34
N ALA A 91 -4.79 -1.17 5.44
CA ALA A 91 -3.83 -0.88 6.51
C ALA A 91 -3.38 0.59 6.50
N SER A 92 -3.26 1.23 5.34
CA SER A 92 -2.98 2.67 5.24
C SER A 92 -4.11 3.57 5.76
N GLY A 93 -5.31 3.03 5.98
CA GLY A 93 -6.41 3.78 6.59
C GLY A 93 -6.25 3.98 8.09
N ILE A 94 -5.47 3.14 8.77
CA ILE A 94 -5.31 3.17 10.23
C ILE A 94 -4.56 4.44 10.63
N HIS A 95 -5.21 5.28 11.44
CA HIS A 95 -4.64 6.47 12.06
C HIS A 95 -5.29 6.66 13.43
N THR A 96 -4.58 6.29 14.49
CA THR A 96 -5.10 6.37 15.87
C THR A 96 -3.96 6.53 16.86
N THR A 97 -4.23 7.14 18.01
CA THR A 97 -3.26 7.22 19.12
C THR A 97 -3.33 6.01 20.05
N GLU A 98 -4.30 5.11 19.84
CA GLU A 98 -4.57 3.96 20.70
C GLU A 98 -4.04 2.65 20.09
N VAL A 99 -3.00 2.06 20.68
CA VAL A 99 -2.35 0.85 20.15
C VAL A 99 -3.28 -0.35 20.08
N ARG A 100 -4.21 -0.50 21.03
CA ARG A 100 -5.17 -1.60 21.06
C ARG A 100 -6.20 -1.49 19.94
N ASP A 101 -6.63 -0.26 19.65
CA ASP A 101 -7.52 0.02 18.52
C ASP A 101 -6.80 -0.30 17.19
N ALA A 102 -5.57 0.19 17.01
CA ALA A 102 -4.75 -0.12 15.83
C ALA A 102 -4.53 -1.63 15.63
N ALA A 103 -4.20 -2.37 16.70
CA ALA A 103 -4.01 -3.82 16.66
C ALA A 103 -5.30 -4.56 16.29
N SER A 104 -6.46 -4.12 16.79
CA SER A 104 -7.75 -4.69 16.44
C SER A 104 -8.11 -4.48 14.97
N GLN A 105 -7.82 -3.29 14.42
CA GLN A 105 -8.03 -2.98 13.00
C GLN A 105 -7.10 -3.80 12.11
N LEU A 106 -5.83 -3.96 12.48
CA LEU A 106 -4.90 -4.83 11.75
C LEU A 106 -5.35 -6.29 11.77
N SER A 107 -5.79 -6.79 12.93
CA SER A 107 -6.34 -8.14 13.04
C SER A 107 -7.53 -8.34 12.10
N ALA A 108 -8.45 -7.36 12.00
CA ALA A 108 -9.58 -7.44 11.08
C ALA A 108 -9.13 -7.42 9.60
N ILE A 109 -8.14 -6.59 9.26
CA ILE A 109 -7.62 -6.47 7.89
C ILE A 109 -6.92 -7.75 7.42
N TYR A 110 -6.13 -8.37 8.30
CA TYR A 110 -5.33 -9.55 7.98
C TYR A 110 -5.95 -10.88 8.43
N ALA A 111 -7.14 -10.86 9.01
CA ALA A 111 -7.91 -12.06 9.37
C ALA A 111 -8.08 -13.05 8.19
N PRO A 112 -8.32 -12.62 6.93
CA PRO A 112 -8.40 -13.54 5.80
C PRO A 112 -7.08 -14.28 5.49
N GLN A 113 -5.95 -13.74 5.95
CA GLN A 113 -4.63 -14.38 5.86
C GLN A 113 -4.31 -15.20 7.11
N GLY A 114 -5.23 -15.29 8.07
CA GLY A 114 -5.02 -16.00 9.33
C GLY A 114 -4.14 -15.24 10.33
N VAL A 115 -3.92 -13.95 10.17
CA VAL A 115 -3.04 -13.18 11.07
C VAL A 115 -3.85 -12.50 12.17
N SER A 116 -3.39 -12.62 13.41
CA SER A 116 -3.88 -11.86 14.56
C SER A 116 -2.78 -10.99 15.15
N VAL A 117 -3.14 -9.78 15.57
CA VAL A 117 -2.25 -8.80 16.20
C VAL A 117 -2.85 -8.41 17.56
N LEU A 118 -2.13 -8.72 18.64
CA LEU A 118 -2.58 -8.49 20.00
C LEU A 118 -1.59 -7.60 20.76
N VAL A 119 -2.12 -6.85 21.73
CA VAL A 119 -1.32 -6.10 22.70
C VAL A 119 -1.30 -6.90 24.01
N ASP A 120 -0.13 -7.41 24.38
CA ASP A 120 0.10 -8.16 25.62
C ASP A 120 1.08 -7.39 26.51
N GLY A 121 0.55 -6.64 27.47
CA GLY A 121 1.34 -5.77 28.35
C GLY A 121 2.23 -4.80 27.54
N PRO A 122 3.57 -4.85 27.68
CA PRO A 122 4.51 -4.02 26.93
C PRO A 122 4.88 -4.59 25.55
N SER A 123 4.25 -5.68 25.12
CA SER A 123 4.58 -6.39 23.88
C SER A 123 3.42 -6.31 22.88
N LEU A 124 3.77 -6.24 21.61
CA LEU A 124 2.86 -6.46 20.50
C LEU A 124 3.14 -7.85 19.93
N VAL A 125 2.16 -8.73 20.02
CA VAL A 125 2.28 -10.13 19.62
C VAL A 125 1.55 -10.32 18.30
N VAL A 126 2.23 -10.93 17.32
CA VAL A 126 1.65 -11.28 16.02
C VAL A 126 1.73 -12.79 15.87
N GLU A 127 0.58 -13.42 15.65
CA GLU A 127 0.49 -14.88 15.58
C GLU A 127 -0.56 -15.36 14.59
N GLU A 128 -0.40 -16.61 14.16
CA GLU A 128 -1.35 -17.28 13.28
C GLU A 128 -2.60 -17.62 14.10
N THR A 129 -3.75 -17.12 13.67
CA THR A 129 -5.04 -17.63 14.11
C THR A 129 -5.13 -19.06 13.60
N SER A 130 -5.23 -20.03 14.50
CA SER A 130 -5.53 -21.42 14.17
C SER A 130 -6.99 -21.54 13.67
N ALA A 131 -7.31 -20.90 12.56
CA ALA A 131 -8.47 -21.23 11.77
C ALA A 131 -8.04 -22.36 10.84
N ILE A 132 -8.27 -23.60 11.27
CA ILE A 132 -8.37 -24.74 10.38
C ILE A 132 -9.55 -24.44 9.46
N VAL A 133 -9.31 -23.73 8.37
CA VAL A 133 -10.10 -23.91 7.15
C VAL A 133 -9.36 -25.01 6.41
N PRO A 134 -9.89 -26.25 6.35
CA PRO A 134 -9.37 -27.23 5.44
C PRO A 134 -9.48 -26.59 4.05
N HIS A 135 -8.35 -26.26 3.43
CA HIS A 135 -8.32 -26.16 1.98
C HIS A 135 -8.71 -27.56 1.53
N ALA A 136 -9.94 -27.70 1.04
CA ALA A 136 -10.44 -28.90 0.42
C ALA A 136 -9.59 -29.18 -0.82
N GLY A 137 -8.42 -29.77 -0.61
CA GLY A 137 -7.79 -30.69 -1.54
C GLY A 137 -8.52 -32.03 -1.51
N SER A 138 -9.85 -32.00 -1.56
CA SER A 138 -10.67 -33.15 -1.92
C SER A 138 -11.01 -32.92 -3.38
N ALA A 139 -10.13 -33.42 -4.25
CA ALA A 139 -10.52 -33.70 -5.62
C ALA A 139 -11.85 -34.45 -5.61
N PRO A 140 -12.82 -34.11 -6.47
CA PRO A 140 -14.02 -34.92 -6.60
C PRO A 140 -13.61 -36.26 -7.20
N SER A 141 -13.47 -37.27 -6.34
CA SER A 141 -13.38 -38.67 -6.77
C SER A 141 -14.62 -38.98 -7.60
N ALA A 142 -14.37 -39.35 -8.85
CA ALA A 142 -15.36 -39.83 -9.79
C ALA A 142 -16.29 -40.89 -9.15
N PRO A 143 -17.61 -40.85 -9.42
CA PRO A 143 -18.47 -41.97 -9.09
C PRO A 143 -18.11 -43.16 -10.00
N GLN A 144 -17.67 -44.26 -9.39
CA GLN A 144 -17.56 -45.55 -10.05
C GLN A 144 -18.96 -46.00 -10.49
N ALA A 145 -19.03 -46.49 -11.72
CA ALA A 145 -20.20 -47.09 -12.32
C ALA A 145 -20.59 -48.39 -11.60
N GLU A 146 -21.80 -48.44 -11.05
CA GLU A 146 -22.53 -49.70 -10.90
C GLU A 146 -23.51 -49.82 -12.07
N ALA A 147 -23.17 -50.70 -12.99
CA ALA A 147 -24.04 -51.17 -14.05
C ALA A 147 -25.17 -52.00 -13.44
N GLN A 148 -26.40 -51.49 -13.48
CA GLN A 148 -27.61 -52.31 -13.35
C GLN A 148 -28.35 -52.33 -14.68
N THR A 149 -27.99 -53.32 -15.49
CA THR A 149 -28.81 -53.87 -16.56
C THR A 149 -30.08 -54.48 -15.97
N ARG A 150 -31.27 -54.02 -16.40
CA ARG A 150 -32.35 -54.86 -16.97
C ARG A 150 -33.64 -54.06 -17.20
N THR A 151 -33.87 -53.75 -18.47
CA THR A 151 -35.15 -53.45 -19.12
C THR A 151 -36.21 -54.53 -18.84
N THR A 152 -37.48 -54.12 -18.60
CA THR A 152 -38.78 -54.76 -19.00
C THR A 152 -39.90 -53.93 -18.34
N ILE A 153 -40.53 -52.93 -18.98
CA ILE A 153 -41.70 -52.94 -19.90
C ILE A 153 -42.96 -53.64 -19.35
N GLY A 154 -44.06 -52.87 -19.19
CA GLY A 154 -45.46 -53.32 -19.01
C GLY A 154 -46.17 -52.51 -17.92
N SER A 155 -46.91 -51.43 -18.18
CA SER A 155 -48.22 -51.31 -18.86
C SER A 155 -49.40 -51.97 -18.10
N VAL A 156 -50.33 -51.11 -17.64
CA VAL A 156 -51.82 -51.24 -17.62
C VAL A 156 -52.45 -50.78 -16.29
N ALA A 157 -53.45 -49.91 -16.46
CA ALA A 157 -54.33 -49.27 -15.49
C ALA A 157 -55.30 -50.23 -14.78
N ALA A 158 -55.81 -49.81 -13.60
CA ALA A 158 -57.23 -49.87 -13.21
C ALA A 158 -57.47 -49.39 -11.76
N THR A 159 -58.28 -48.33 -11.60
CA THR A 159 -59.18 -48.08 -10.44
C THR A 159 -60.34 -49.11 -10.45
N PRO A 160 -61.31 -49.13 -9.51
CA PRO A 160 -61.41 -48.59 -8.14
C PRO A 160 -61.92 -49.65 -7.12
N ASN A 161 -61.99 -49.35 -5.81
CA ASN A 161 -63.22 -49.60 -5.03
C ASN A 161 -63.24 -49.01 -3.61
N ALA A 162 -64.46 -48.71 -3.21
CA ALA A 162 -64.91 -48.06 -1.98
C ALA A 162 -64.85 -48.97 -0.74
N HIS A 163 -64.75 -48.33 0.43
CA HIS A 163 -65.55 -48.68 1.60
C HIS A 163 -65.70 -47.48 2.55
#